data_AF-A0A2G3A8Z9-F1
#
_entry.id   AF-A0A2G3A8Z9-F1
#
_cell.length_a   1.000
_cell.length_b   1.000
_cell.length_c   1.000
_cell.angle_alpha   90.00
_cell.angle_beta   90.00
_cell.angle_gamma   90.00
#
_symmetry.space_group_name_H-M   'P 1'
#
loop_
_entity.id
_entity.type
_entity.pdbx_description
1 polymer ?
#
loop_
_entity_poly.entity_id
_entity_poly.type
_entity_poly.pdbx_seq_one_letter_code
_entity_poly.pdbx_strand_id
1 'polypeptide(L)'
;MATQHSQKCCEELVAAGAVGTLFKLIRSLSRSIPDQEVLKHALSTLRNLSRYPHLIDVLIESCGSLETIVSEFLRNKEEGYFIASDLLKKIFTEQKGVEAVRKSPALLKRLHNHVEELSRRAKADKRYALYYTNPSCLIFFLHTP
;
A
#
# COMPACT_ATOMS: atom_id res chain seq x y z
N MET A 1 15.00 -11.52 9.35
CA MET A 1 16.25 -12.01 8.74
C MET A 1 15.87 -12.73 7.44
N ALA A 2 16.32 -12.26 6.29
CA ALA A 2 16.12 -12.94 5.00
C ALA A 2 17.33 -13.84 4.74
N THR A 3 17.11 -15.05 4.22
CA THR A 3 18.20 -16.01 3.95
C THR A 3 18.80 -15.73 2.56
N GLN A 4 20.04 -16.14 2.30
CA GLN A 4 20.63 -15.98 0.96
C GLN A 4 19.81 -16.70 -0.14
N HIS A 5 19.20 -17.84 0.19
CA HIS A 5 18.33 -18.57 -0.72
C HIS A 5 17.05 -17.80 -1.11
N SER A 6 16.54 -16.92 -0.23
CA SER A 6 15.34 -16.14 -0.56
C SER A 6 15.63 -15.03 -1.59
N GLN A 7 16.88 -14.55 -1.67
CA GLN A 7 17.27 -13.57 -2.69
C GLN A 7 17.35 -14.20 -4.07
N LYS A 8 18.09 -15.32 -4.21
CA LYS A 8 18.24 -16.03 -5.48
C LYS A 8 16.89 -16.43 -6.08
N CYS A 9 15.96 -16.89 -5.24
CA CYS A 9 14.58 -17.18 -5.68
C CYS A 9 13.86 -15.94 -6.23
N CYS A 10 14.03 -14.77 -5.62
CA CYS A 10 13.45 -13.52 -6.12
C CYS A 10 14.06 -13.10 -7.46
N GLU A 11 15.38 -13.28 -7.63
CA GLU A 11 16.09 -13.01 -8.88
C GLU A 11 15.60 -13.97 -10.00
N GLU A 12 15.45 -15.26 -9.70
CA GLU A 12 14.92 -16.27 -10.64
C GLU A 12 13.47 -15.97 -11.04
N LEU A 13 12.60 -15.58 -10.09
CA LEU A 13 11.22 -15.14 -10.39
C LEU A 13 11.19 -13.94 -11.33
N VAL A 14 12.07 -12.96 -11.09
CA VAL A 14 12.19 -11.79 -11.95
C VAL A 14 12.68 -12.17 -13.35
N ALA A 15 13.71 -13.02 -13.44
CA ALA A 15 14.25 -13.53 -14.70
C ALA A 15 13.20 -14.32 -15.50
N ALA A 16 12.29 -15.03 -14.83
CA ALA A 16 11.17 -15.73 -15.44
C ALA A 16 10.01 -14.81 -15.88
N GLY A 17 10.14 -13.48 -15.71
CA GLY A 17 9.12 -12.51 -16.12
C GLY A 17 7.91 -12.44 -15.18
N ALA A 18 8.03 -12.97 -13.95
CA ALA A 18 6.90 -13.08 -13.03
C ALA A 18 6.29 -11.72 -12.64
N VAL A 19 7.08 -10.65 -12.61
CA VAL A 19 6.63 -9.30 -12.18
C VAL A 19 5.46 -8.80 -13.03
N GLY A 20 5.60 -8.84 -14.36
CA GLY A 20 4.53 -8.40 -15.27
C GLY A 20 3.28 -9.27 -15.15
N THR A 21 3.45 -10.57 -14.95
CA THR A 21 2.35 -11.53 -14.73
C THR A 21 1.60 -11.24 -13.43
N LEU A 22 2.32 -10.96 -12.34
CA LEU A 22 1.72 -10.58 -11.05
C LEU A 22 0.89 -9.29 -11.17
N PHE A 23 1.40 -8.25 -11.85
CA PHE A 23 0.62 -7.02 -12.06
C PHE A 23 -0.58 -7.22 -12.99
N LYS A 24 -0.50 -8.11 -13.99
CA LYS A 24 -1.67 -8.50 -14.79
C LYS A 24 -2.73 -9.20 -13.93
N LEU A 25 -2.31 -10.15 -13.09
CA LEU A 25 -3.19 -10.85 -12.15
C LEU A 25 -3.86 -9.87 -11.19
N ILE A 26 -3.10 -9.02 -10.49
CA ILE A 26 -3.65 -8.06 -9.52
C ILE A 26 -4.74 -7.19 -10.16
N ARG A 27 -4.54 -6.73 -11.40
CA ARG A 27 -5.52 -5.90 -12.12
C ARG A 27 -6.79 -6.65 -12.53
N SER A 28 -6.75 -7.97 -12.66
CA SER A 28 -7.93 -8.78 -13.00
C SER A 28 -8.74 -9.23 -11.77
N LEU A 29 -8.18 -9.12 -10.56
CA LEU A 29 -8.85 -9.59 -9.34
C LEU A 29 -10.00 -8.66 -8.93
N SER A 30 -11.11 -9.26 -8.50
CA SER A 30 -12.28 -8.55 -8.01
C SER A 30 -12.21 -8.30 -6.49
N ARG A 31 -13.33 -7.84 -5.90
CA ARG A 31 -13.49 -7.65 -4.45
C ARG A 31 -14.10 -8.85 -3.74
N SER A 32 -14.25 -9.98 -4.42
CA SER A 32 -14.69 -11.22 -3.79
C SER A 32 -13.68 -11.67 -2.74
N ILE A 33 -14.16 -12.32 -1.67
CA ILE A 33 -13.31 -12.88 -0.62
C ILE A 33 -12.18 -13.76 -1.20
N PRO A 34 -12.43 -14.71 -2.12
CA PRO A 34 -11.34 -15.53 -2.68
C PRO A 34 -10.32 -14.69 -3.46
N ASP A 35 -10.74 -13.69 -4.22
CA ASP A 35 -9.81 -12.82 -4.96
C ASP A 35 -8.97 -11.93 -4.05
N GLN A 36 -9.50 -11.51 -2.90
CA GLN A 36 -8.72 -10.74 -1.93
C GLN A 36 -7.61 -11.58 -1.27
N GLU A 37 -7.82 -12.88 -1.07
CA GLU A 37 -6.76 -13.78 -0.60
C GLU A 37 -5.66 -13.96 -1.67
N VAL A 38 -6.04 -14.15 -2.94
CA VAL A 38 -5.08 -14.19 -4.05
C VAL A 38 -4.31 -12.88 -4.18
N LEU A 39 -5.01 -11.75 -4.05
CA LEU A 39 -4.42 -10.41 -4.08
C LEU A 39 -3.35 -10.24 -3.00
N LYS A 40 -3.66 -10.67 -1.77
CA LYS A 40 -2.73 -10.63 -0.64
C LYS A 40 -1.46 -11.42 -0.94
N HIS A 41 -1.59 -12.62 -1.51
CA HIS A 41 -0.43 -13.43 -1.89
C HIS A 41 0.39 -12.77 -3.01
N ALA A 42 -0.26 -12.25 -4.05
CA ALA A 42 0.42 -11.57 -5.14
C ALA A 42 1.18 -10.32 -4.65
N LEU A 43 0.55 -9.48 -3.82
CA LEU A 43 1.19 -8.31 -3.22
C LEU A 43 2.33 -8.71 -2.27
N SER A 44 2.18 -9.79 -1.52
CA SER A 44 3.23 -10.31 -0.63
C SER A 44 4.46 -10.78 -1.42
N THR A 45 4.25 -11.41 -2.58
CA THR A 45 5.35 -11.77 -3.49
C THR A 45 6.09 -10.52 -3.96
N LEU A 46 5.37 -9.49 -4.45
CA LEU A 46 5.98 -8.22 -4.85
C LEU A 46 6.76 -7.57 -3.69
N ARG A 47 6.20 -7.60 -2.48
CA ARG A 47 6.86 -7.08 -1.26
C ARG A 47 8.13 -7.85 -0.92
N ASN A 48 8.17 -9.16 -1.15
CA ASN A 48 9.39 -9.94 -0.96
C ASN A 48 10.47 -9.53 -1.96
N LEU A 49 10.11 -9.27 -3.23
CA LEU A 49 11.03 -8.75 -4.25
C LEU A 49 11.59 -7.37 -3.82
N SER A 50 10.73 -6.47 -3.33
CA SER A 50 11.11 -5.10 -2.96
C SER A 50 12.03 -5.01 -1.72
N ARG A 51 12.36 -6.13 -1.08
CA ARG A 51 13.38 -6.18 -0.02
C ARG A 51 14.79 -6.03 -0.57
N TYR A 52 14.97 -6.34 -1.85
CA TYR A 52 16.27 -6.34 -2.52
C TYR A 52 16.37 -5.09 -3.40
N PRO A 53 17.28 -4.14 -3.08
CA PRO A 53 17.33 -2.85 -3.78
C PRO A 53 17.45 -2.96 -5.31
N HIS A 54 18.26 -3.89 -5.81
CA HIS A 54 18.45 -4.11 -7.24
C HIS A 54 17.20 -4.63 -7.98
N LEU A 55 16.19 -5.14 -7.25
CA LEU A 55 14.91 -5.59 -7.84
C LEU A 55 13.83 -4.51 -7.80
N ILE A 56 14.03 -3.42 -7.04
CA ILE A 56 13.04 -2.33 -6.95
C ILE A 56 12.88 -1.64 -8.31
N ASP A 57 13.98 -1.43 -9.04
CA ASP A 57 13.95 -0.84 -10.38
C ASP A 57 13.07 -1.65 -11.35
N VAL A 58 13.14 -2.98 -11.28
CA VAL A 58 12.30 -3.86 -12.10
C VAL A 58 10.81 -3.67 -11.78
N LEU A 59 10.47 -3.47 -10.49
CA LEU A 59 9.10 -3.17 -10.08
C LEU A 59 8.66 -1.81 -10.64
N ILE A 60 9.50 -0.78 -10.57
CA ILE A 60 9.20 0.58 -11.05
C ILE A 60 9.03 0.60 -12.57
N GLU A 61 9.89 -0.09 -13.30
CA GLU A 61 9.93 -0.09 -14.77
C GLU A 61 8.85 -0.99 -15.39
N SER A 62 8.27 -1.91 -14.62
CA SER A 62 7.16 -2.75 -15.08
C SER A 62 5.93 -1.91 -15.44
N CYS A 63 5.42 -2.09 -16.66
CA CYS A 63 4.29 -1.31 -17.18
C CYS A 63 3.04 -1.36 -16.25
N GLY A 64 2.57 -0.18 -15.84
CA GLY A 64 1.37 -0.02 -15.02
C GLY A 64 1.53 -0.44 -13.55
N SER A 65 2.76 -0.76 -13.12
CA SER A 65 3.03 -1.24 -11.76
C SER A 65 2.65 -0.20 -10.71
N LEU A 66 3.09 1.03 -10.90
CA LEU A 66 2.91 2.11 -9.96
C LEU A 66 1.43 2.49 -9.83
N GLU A 67 0.71 2.58 -10.94
CA GLU A 67 -0.74 2.78 -10.95
C GLU A 67 -1.46 1.67 -10.18
N THR A 68 -1.03 0.41 -10.36
CA THR A 68 -1.60 -0.76 -9.70
C THR A 68 -1.36 -0.71 -8.19
N ILE A 69 -0.12 -0.47 -7.77
CA ILE A 69 0.23 -0.41 -6.34
C ILE A 69 -0.49 0.75 -5.65
N VAL A 70 -0.50 1.95 -6.26
CA VAL A 70 -1.25 3.10 -5.72
C VAL A 70 -2.74 2.79 -5.66
N SER A 71 -3.30 2.11 -6.67
CA SER A 71 -4.70 1.70 -6.63
C SER A 71 -5.00 0.77 -5.46
N GLU A 72 -4.18 -0.27 -5.24
CA GLU A 72 -4.38 -1.19 -4.13
C GLU A 72 -4.13 -0.54 -2.77
N PHE A 73 -3.15 0.36 -2.68
CA PHE A 73 -2.92 1.15 -1.46
C PHE A 73 -4.16 1.99 -1.11
N LEU A 74 -4.79 2.65 -2.08
CA LEU A 74 -5.92 3.55 -1.81
C LEU A 74 -7.26 2.80 -1.62
N ARG A 75 -7.39 1.59 -2.15
CA ARG A 75 -8.66 0.85 -2.21
C ARG A 75 -8.81 -0.22 -1.13
N ASN A 76 -7.71 -0.67 -0.53
CA ASN A 76 -7.73 -1.67 0.54
C ASN A 76 -7.80 -1.03 1.93
N LYS A 77 -8.51 -1.70 2.85
CA LYS A 77 -8.63 -1.29 4.26
C LYS A 77 -8.17 -2.36 5.24
N GLU A 78 -7.66 -3.47 4.72
CA GLU A 78 -7.25 -4.65 5.47
C GLU A 78 -5.76 -4.90 5.25
N GLU A 79 -5.29 -6.15 5.37
CA GLU A 79 -3.88 -6.49 5.27
C GLU A 79 -3.21 -6.01 3.96
N GLY A 80 -3.95 -6.07 2.84
CA GLY A 80 -3.47 -5.57 1.55
C GLY A 80 -3.08 -4.09 1.55
N TYR A 81 -3.69 -3.26 2.41
CA TYR A 81 -3.31 -1.86 2.59
C TYR A 81 -1.88 -1.73 3.12
N PHE A 82 -1.55 -2.49 4.16
CA PHE A 82 -0.22 -2.43 4.78
C PHE A 82 0.87 -2.96 3.86
N ILE A 83 0.57 -4.02 3.10
CA ILE A 83 1.51 -4.58 2.13
C ILE A 83 1.77 -3.57 0.99
N ALA A 84 0.71 -2.96 0.43
CA ALA A 84 0.84 -1.94 -0.62
C ALA A 84 1.55 -0.68 -0.12
N SER A 85 1.30 -0.27 1.13
CA SER A 85 2.01 0.84 1.77
C SER A 85 3.50 0.58 1.93
N ASP A 86 3.90 -0.61 2.38
CA ASP A 86 5.32 -1.00 2.51
C ASP A 86 6.01 -1.03 1.14
N LEU A 87 5.32 -1.51 0.11
CA LEU A 87 5.78 -1.45 -1.29
C LEU A 87 6.01 -0.01 -1.76
N LEU A 88 5.04 0.88 -1.57
CA LEU A 88 5.20 2.30 -1.94
C LEU A 88 6.35 2.96 -1.17
N LYS A 89 6.47 2.67 0.12
CA LYS A 89 7.57 3.17 0.95
C LYS A 89 8.92 2.76 0.37
N LYS A 90 9.07 1.51 -0.07
CA LYS A 90 10.29 1.00 -0.73
C LYS A 90 10.52 1.63 -2.09
N ILE A 91 9.48 1.80 -2.91
CA ILE A 91 9.60 2.47 -4.21
C ILE A 91 10.07 3.93 -4.04
N PHE A 92 9.58 4.63 -3.02
CA PHE A 92 9.96 6.02 -2.76
C PHE A 92 11.31 6.20 -2.05
N THR A 93 12.01 5.13 -1.67
CA THR A 93 13.44 5.26 -1.33
C THR A 93 14.30 5.42 -2.58
N GLU A 94 13.82 4.98 -3.74
CA GLU A 94 14.52 5.13 -5.01
C GLU A 94 14.06 6.40 -5.76
N GLN A 95 15.03 7.19 -6.21
CA GLN A 95 14.77 8.42 -6.94
C GLN A 95 13.90 8.19 -8.19
N LYS A 96 14.13 7.07 -8.90
CA LYS A 96 13.32 6.65 -10.05
C LYS A 96 11.83 6.53 -9.69
N GLY A 97 11.51 6.01 -8.51
CA GLY A 97 10.13 5.84 -8.04
C GLY A 97 9.45 7.17 -7.75
N VAL A 98 10.18 8.09 -7.11
CA VAL A 98 9.70 9.47 -6.87
C VAL A 98 9.44 10.20 -8.18
N GLU A 99 10.36 10.09 -9.14
CA GLU A 99 10.22 10.70 -10.46
C GLU A 99 9.05 10.10 -11.26
N ALA A 100 8.87 8.78 -11.19
CA ALA A 100 7.76 8.10 -11.85
C ALA A 100 6.40 8.62 -11.36
N VAL A 101 6.21 8.80 -10.05
CA VAL A 101 5.00 9.43 -9.51
C VAL A 101 4.88 10.88 -9.94
N ARG A 102 5.97 11.65 -9.89
CA ARG A 102 5.96 13.07 -10.29
C ARG A 102 5.56 13.29 -11.75
N LYS A 103 5.94 12.36 -12.62
CA LYS A 103 5.55 12.35 -14.05
C LYS A 103 4.07 12.02 -14.27
N SER A 104 3.36 11.56 -13.23
CA SER A 104 1.93 11.25 -13.29
C SER A 104 1.11 12.17 -12.37
N PRO A 105 0.61 13.31 -12.90
CA PRO A 105 -0.23 14.24 -12.13
C PRO A 105 -1.48 13.57 -11.52
N ALA A 106 -2.03 12.55 -12.20
CA ALA A 106 -3.17 11.80 -11.71
C ALA A 106 -2.85 11.01 -10.44
N LEU A 107 -1.70 10.31 -10.40
CA LEU A 107 -1.28 9.56 -9.21
C LEU A 107 -0.92 10.49 -8.06
N LEU A 108 -0.18 11.57 -8.35
CA LEU A 108 0.13 12.61 -7.37
C LEU A 108 -1.14 13.17 -6.71
N LYS A 109 -2.14 13.55 -7.52
CA LYS A 109 -3.41 14.09 -7.01
C LYS A 109 -4.13 13.08 -6.12
N ARG A 110 -4.18 11.80 -6.51
CA ARG A 110 -4.81 10.74 -5.72
C ARG A 110 -4.12 10.54 -4.36
N LEU A 111 -2.78 10.54 -4.34
CA LEU A 111 -2.00 10.43 -3.11
C LEU A 111 -2.17 11.66 -2.22
N HIS A 112 -2.16 12.86 -2.79
CA HIS A 112 -2.39 14.11 -2.07
C HIS A 112 -3.76 14.12 -1.37
N ASN A 113 -4.82 13.80 -2.10
CA ASN A 113 -6.17 13.72 -1.53
C ASN A 113 -6.26 12.70 -0.39
N HIS A 114 -5.53 11.58 -0.49
CA HIS A 114 -5.49 10.59 0.56
C HIS A 114 -4.81 11.11 1.83
N VAL A 115 -3.71 11.84 1.69
CA VAL A 115 -3.02 12.49 2.82
C VAL A 115 -3.91 13.53 3.49
N GLU A 116 -4.64 14.34 2.72
CA GLU A 116 -5.60 15.31 3.26
C GLU A 116 -6.70 14.63 4.06
N GLU A 117 -7.28 13.55 3.52
CA GLU A 117 -8.32 12.78 4.18
C GLU A 117 -7.82 12.13 5.48
N LEU A 118 -6.63 11.52 5.47
CA LEU A 118 -6.01 10.97 6.69
C LEU A 118 -5.72 12.06 7.72
N SER A 119 -5.23 13.22 7.28
CA SER A 119 -4.95 14.36 8.16
C SER A 119 -6.21 14.91 8.81
N ARG A 120 -7.33 14.96 8.07
CA ARG A 120 -8.64 15.37 8.57
C ARG A 120 -9.17 14.39 9.61
N ARG A 121 -9.09 13.08 9.34
CA ARG A 121 -9.48 12.01 10.28
C ARG A 121 -8.70 12.07 11.58
N ALA A 122 -7.37 12.15 11.49
CA ALA A 122 -6.50 12.25 12.66
C ALA A 122 -6.83 13.46 13.55
N LYS A 123 -7.23 14.60 12.95
CA LYS A 123 -7.70 15.78 13.70
C LYS A 123 -9.05 15.52 14.38
N ALA A 124 -9.98 14.85 13.72
CA ALA A 124 -11.27 14.49 14.29
C ALA A 124 -11.11 13.51 15.46
N ASP A 125 -10.33 12.44 15.29
CA ASP A 125 -10.10 11.42 16.32
C ASP A 125 -9.47 12.03 17.57
N LYS A 126 -8.51 12.96 17.42
CA LYS A 126 -7.94 13.72 18.55
C LYS A 126 -9.01 14.53 19.29
N ARG A 127 -9.96 15.14 18.58
CA ARG A 127 -11.08 15.88 19.20
C ARG A 127 -12.00 14.92 19.95
N TYR A 128 -12.40 13.80 19.34
CA TYR A 128 -13.23 12.78 20.01
C TYR A 128 -12.54 12.22 21.26
N ALA A 129 -11.25 11.89 21.19
CA ALA A 129 -10.50 11.42 22.34
C ALA A 129 -10.54 12.44 23.50
N LEU A 130 -10.36 13.74 23.21
CA LEU A 130 -10.46 14.79 24.22
C LEU A 130 -11.85 14.90 24.87
N TYR A 131 -12.94 14.63 24.13
CA TYR A 131 -14.29 14.59 24.69
C TYR A 131 -14.48 13.42 25.67
N TYR A 132 -13.96 12.22 25.35
CA TYR A 132 -14.09 11.04 26.21
C TYR A 132 -13.12 11.04 27.40
N THR A 133 -11.99 11.75 27.32
CA THR A 133 -11.04 11.89 28.44
C THR A 133 -11.37 13.07 29.37
N ASN A 134 -12.42 13.86 29.08
CA ASN A 134 -12.85 14.95 29.94
C ASN A 134 -13.94 14.45 30.92
N PRO A 135 -13.67 14.34 32.23
CA PRO A 135 -14.63 13.80 33.21
C PRO A 135 -15.93 14.62 33.30
N SER A 136 -15.92 15.89 32.87
CA SER A 136 -17.12 16.73 32.82
C SER A 136 -18.10 16.35 31.69
N CYS A 137 -17.66 15.62 30.66
CA CYS A 137 -18.52 15.17 29.55
C CYS A 137 -19.11 13.76 29.77
N LEU A 138 -18.52 12.93 30.64
CA LEU A 138 -19.06 11.59 30.96
C LEU A 138 -20.43 11.64 31.66
N ILE A 139 -20.71 12.73 32.38
CA ILE A 139 -21.99 12.93 33.08
C ILE A 139 -23.16 13.12 32.08
N PHE A 140 -22.90 13.59 30.87
CA PHE A 140 -23.95 13.83 29.88
C PHE A 140 -24.48 12.54 29.22
N PHE A 141 -23.75 11.43 29.28
CA PHE A 141 -24.17 10.16 28.70
C PHE A 141 -24.87 9.21 29.69
N LEU A 142 -24.74 9.43 31.01
CA LEU A 142 -25.42 8.64 32.04
C LEU A 142 -26.77 9.23 32.50
N HIS A 143 -27.23 10.30 31.85
CA HIS A 143 -28.47 11.02 32.21
C HIS A 143 -29.34 11.37 30.99
N THR A 144 -29.33 10.52 29.98
CA THR A 144 -30.43 10.49 29.00
C THR A 144 -31.36 9.32 29.35
N PRO A 145 -32.69 9.54 29.43
CA PRO A 145 -33.67 8.52 29.84
C PRO A 145 -33.80 7.39 28.81
#